data_AF-A0A936G900-F1
#
_entry.id   AF-A0A936G900-F1
#
_cell.length_a   1.000
_cell.length_b   1.000
_cell.length_c   1.000
_cell.angle_alpha   90.00
_cell.angle_beta   90.00
_cell.angle_gamma   90.00
#
_symmetry.space_group_name_H-M   'P 1'
#
loop_
_entity.id
_entity.type
_entity.pdbx_description
1 polymer ?
#
loop_
_entity_poly.entity_id
_entity_poly.type
_entity_poly.pdbx_seq_one_letter_code
_entity_poly.pdbx_strand_id
1 'polypeptide(L)'
;MKIIFGLIEKIGKRLNYQSSVNDKVVTWKDNGRVVKKFNVLASALLNRALEHADEQTIIVIPGGRAALAAYKQERDPSLKVRLKKHKLVKYRLLRSLLEVPILTRETFEEQVASDPVEESKGQLMMF
;
A
#
# COMPACT_ATOMS: atom_id res chain seq x y z
N MET A 1 6.26 -12.03 -2.89
CA MET A 1 5.74 -10.94 -3.73
C MET A 1 4.60 -11.39 -4.66
N LYS A 2 4.74 -12.49 -5.42
CA LYS A 2 3.67 -13.00 -6.32
C LYS A 2 2.27 -13.07 -5.68
N ILE A 3 2.17 -13.55 -4.44
CA ILE A 3 0.89 -13.59 -3.70
C ILE A 3 0.27 -12.19 -3.59
N ILE A 4 1.05 -11.18 -3.19
CA ILE A 4 0.55 -9.81 -3.01
C ILE A 4 0.11 -9.19 -4.33
N PHE A 5 0.82 -9.45 -5.43
CA PHE A 5 0.39 -8.98 -6.75
C PHE A 5 -0.96 -9.58 -7.12
N GLY A 6 -1.12 -10.88 -6.92
CA GLY A 6 -2.40 -11.56 -7.15
C GLY A 6 -3.53 -11.04 -6.25
N LEU A 7 -3.25 -10.61 -5.02
CA LEU A 7 -4.26 -9.94 -4.17
C LEU A 7 -4.71 -8.61 -4.80
N ILE A 8 -3.74 -7.78 -5.23
CA ILE A 8 -4.03 -6.47 -5.84
C ILE A 8 -4.81 -6.66 -7.16
N GLU A 9 -4.44 -7.61 -8.00
CA GLU A 9 -5.18 -7.91 -9.24
C GLU A 9 -6.61 -8.38 -8.96
N LYS A 10 -6.81 -9.24 -7.95
CA LYS A 10 -8.14 -9.70 -7.53
C LYS A 10 -9.00 -8.56 -7.01
N ILE A 11 -8.45 -7.66 -6.19
CA ILE A 11 -9.17 -6.47 -5.71
C ILE A 11 -9.54 -5.58 -6.91
N GLY A 12 -8.57 -5.29 -7.79
CA GLY A 12 -8.82 -4.48 -8.99
C GLY A 12 -9.94 -5.06 -9.85
N LYS A 13 -9.96 -6.38 -10.06
CA LYS A 13 -11.04 -7.07 -10.78
C LYS A 13 -12.40 -6.88 -10.11
N ARG A 14 -12.50 -7.00 -8.78
CA ARG A 14 -13.76 -6.75 -8.04
C ARG A 14 -14.25 -5.30 -8.19
N LEU A 15 -13.33 -4.36 -8.36
CA LEU A 15 -13.60 -2.93 -8.55
C LEU A 15 -13.77 -2.53 -10.03
N ASN A 16 -13.84 -3.51 -10.94
CA ASN A 16 -13.91 -3.31 -12.40
C ASN A 16 -12.73 -2.49 -12.96
N TYR A 17 -11.52 -2.75 -12.49
CA TYR A 17 -10.28 -2.21 -13.05
C TYR A 17 -9.51 -3.25 -13.86
N GLN A 18 -8.85 -2.79 -14.92
CA GLN A 18 -7.87 -3.58 -15.64
C GLN A 18 -6.54 -3.52 -14.90
N SER A 19 -5.94 -4.66 -14.60
CA SER A 19 -4.67 -4.73 -13.88
C SER A 19 -3.53 -5.17 -14.81
N SER A 20 -2.35 -4.59 -14.62
CA SER A 20 -1.12 -5.08 -15.22
C SER A 20 0.03 -5.03 -14.22
N VAL A 21 0.98 -5.95 -14.33
CA VAL A 21 2.17 -6.02 -13.47
C VAL A 21 3.40 -5.69 -14.28
N ASN A 22 4.21 -4.76 -13.79
CA ASN A 22 5.54 -4.46 -14.32
C ASN A 22 6.54 -4.39 -13.16
N ASP A 23 7.48 -5.33 -13.12
CA ASP A 23 8.43 -5.56 -12.02
C ASP A 23 7.73 -5.60 -10.63
N LYS A 24 7.83 -4.51 -9.86
CA LYS A 24 7.27 -4.38 -8.50
C LYS A 24 6.01 -3.52 -8.43
N VAL A 25 5.54 -3.04 -9.59
CA VAL A 25 4.40 -2.14 -9.69
C VAL A 25 3.22 -2.85 -10.32
N VAL A 26 2.12 -2.92 -9.59
CA VAL A 26 0.81 -3.29 -10.16
C VAL A 26 0.10 -2.01 -10.54
N THR A 27 -0.39 -1.90 -11.77
CA THR A 27 -1.11 -0.72 -12.27
C THR A 27 -2.57 -1.09 -12.49
N TRP A 28 -3.47 -0.31 -11.91
CA TRP A 28 -4.89 -0.35 -12.24
C TRP A 28 -5.22 0.74 -13.26
N LYS A 29 -6.03 0.35 -14.25
CA LYS A 29 -6.57 1.25 -15.27
C LYS A 29 -8.09 1.17 -15.32
N ASP A 30 -8.69 2.31 -15.63
CA ASP A 30 -10.11 2.44 -15.96
C ASP A 30 -10.23 3.16 -17.31
N ASN A 31 -10.91 2.55 -18.27
CA ASN A 31 -11.04 3.08 -19.64
C ASN A 31 -9.70 3.55 -20.25
N GLY A 32 -8.64 2.76 -20.05
CA GLY A 32 -7.29 3.06 -20.54
C GLY A 32 -6.48 4.06 -19.71
N ARG A 33 -7.11 4.79 -18.77
CA ARG A 33 -6.45 5.74 -17.88
C ARG A 33 -5.93 5.05 -16.63
N VAL A 34 -4.70 5.36 -16.23
CA VAL A 34 -4.15 4.89 -14.95
C VAL A 34 -4.93 5.55 -13.82
N VAL A 35 -5.43 4.73 -12.88
CA VAL A 35 -6.15 5.22 -11.69
C VAL A 35 -5.32 5.07 -10.42
N LYS A 36 -4.58 3.96 -10.30
CA LYS A 36 -3.70 3.67 -9.17
C LYS A 36 -2.50 2.86 -9.61
N LYS A 37 -1.37 3.09 -8.94
CA LYS A 37 -0.16 2.28 -9.02
C LYS A 37 0.15 1.74 -7.62
N PHE A 38 0.50 0.47 -7.53
CA PHE A 38 0.84 -0.17 -6.26
C PHE A 38 2.32 -0.55 -6.32
N ASN A 39 3.18 0.24 -5.68
CA ASN A 39 4.59 -0.05 -5.57
C ASN A 39 4.82 -0.99 -4.37
N VAL A 40 5.00 -2.27 -4.65
CA VAL A 40 5.07 -3.31 -3.63
C VAL A 40 6.51 -3.55 -3.21
N LEU A 41 6.80 -3.25 -1.95
CA LEU A 41 8.13 -3.39 -1.37
C LEU A 41 8.26 -4.69 -0.61
N ALA A 42 9.39 -5.37 -0.72
CA ALA A 42 9.74 -6.51 0.14
C ALA A 42 10.44 -6.08 1.45
N SER A 43 10.79 -4.79 1.57
CA SER A 43 11.56 -4.21 2.68
C SER A 43 11.10 -2.77 2.98
N ALA A 44 11.60 -2.16 4.06
CA ALA A 44 11.35 -0.75 4.38
C ALA A 44 12.27 0.24 3.62
N LEU A 45 12.59 -0.04 2.36
CA LEU A 45 13.40 0.85 1.51
C LEU A 45 12.52 1.90 0.84
N LEU A 46 11.96 2.81 1.65
CA LEU A 46 10.96 3.80 1.21
C LEU A 46 11.52 4.87 0.28
N ASN A 47 12.78 5.28 0.43
CA ASN A 47 13.39 6.33 -0.39
C ASN A 47 13.35 6.01 -1.88
N ARG A 48 13.75 4.79 -2.26
CA ARG A 48 13.70 4.31 -3.65
C ARG A 48 12.26 4.23 -4.17
N ALA A 49 11.33 3.83 -3.31
CA ALA A 49 9.92 3.73 -3.68
C ALA A 49 9.32 5.11 -4.02
N LEU A 50 9.79 6.16 -3.35
CA LEU A 50 9.35 7.54 -3.49
C LEU A 50 10.05 8.32 -4.61
N GLU A 51 11.13 7.81 -5.20
CA GLU A 51 11.83 8.50 -6.31
C GLU A 51 10.99 8.56 -7.59
N HIS A 52 10.16 7.54 -7.81
CA HIS A 52 9.31 7.42 -8.99
C HIS A 52 7.81 7.42 -8.65
N ALA A 53 7.46 7.74 -7.40
CA ALA A 53 6.08 7.78 -6.96
C ALA A 53 5.39 9.07 -7.43
N ASP A 54 4.21 8.90 -8.01
CA ASP A 54 3.27 9.98 -8.30
C ASP A 54 2.09 9.95 -7.33
N GLU A 55 1.15 10.88 -7.47
CA GLU A 55 -0.03 11.01 -6.60
C GLU A 55 -0.96 9.78 -6.65
N GLN A 56 -0.88 9.00 -7.74
CA GLN A 56 -1.66 7.77 -7.90
C GLN A 56 -0.96 6.55 -7.27
N THR A 57 0.25 6.73 -6.78
CA THR A 57 1.07 5.66 -6.21
C THR A 57 0.74 5.40 -4.75
N ILE A 58 0.32 4.16 -4.48
CA ILE A 58 0.19 3.56 -3.15
C ILE A 58 1.44 2.70 -2.92
N ILE A 59 2.14 2.96 -1.82
CA ILE A 59 3.29 2.16 -1.40
C ILE A 59 2.79 1.02 -0.53
N VAL A 60 3.13 -0.21 -0.90
CA VAL A 60 2.63 -1.41 -0.21
C VAL A 60 3.77 -2.10 0.52
N ILE A 61 3.67 -2.27 1.85
CA ILE A 61 4.73 -2.81 2.70
C ILE A 61 4.30 -4.06 3.51
N PRO A 62 5.25 -4.97 3.82
CA PRO A 62 4.99 -6.06 4.74
C PRO A 62 4.81 -5.52 6.17
N GLY A 63 3.88 -6.11 6.92
CA GLY A 63 3.52 -5.68 8.28
C GLY A 63 4.72 -5.60 9.22
N GLY A 64 5.58 -6.63 9.25
CA GLY A 64 6.79 -6.65 10.10
C GLY A 64 7.86 -5.60 9.72
N ARG A 65 7.64 -4.78 8.70
CA ARG A 65 8.50 -3.65 8.34
C ARG A 65 7.84 -2.29 8.58
N ALA A 66 6.59 -2.27 9.07
CA ALA A 66 5.87 -1.05 9.38
C ALA A 66 6.51 -0.25 10.53
N ALA A 67 6.92 -0.92 11.61
CA ALA A 67 7.65 -0.28 12.71
C ALA A 67 8.94 0.41 12.21
N LEU A 68 9.70 -0.26 11.35
CA LEU A 68 10.90 0.30 10.75
C LEU A 68 10.58 1.49 9.81
N ALA A 69 9.47 1.43 9.08
CA ALA A 69 8.98 2.56 8.28
C ALA A 69 8.60 3.76 9.15
N ALA A 70 7.94 3.53 10.29
CA ALA A 70 7.58 4.57 11.25
C ALA A 70 8.83 5.20 11.90
N TYR A 71 9.75 4.37 12.39
CA TYR A 71 11.02 4.80 12.96
C TYR A 71 11.85 5.66 11.99
N LYS A 72 11.91 5.27 10.71
CA LYS A 72 12.60 6.07 9.68
C LYS A 72 11.93 7.43 9.46
N GLN A 73 10.60 7.51 9.50
CA GLN A 73 9.88 8.79 9.38
C GLN A 73 10.11 9.71 10.58
N GLU A 74 10.28 9.15 11.78
CA GLU A 74 10.60 9.92 12.97
C GLU A 74 12.00 10.53 12.89
N ARG A 75 12.97 9.76 12.38
CA ARG A 75 14.37 10.21 12.25
C ARG A 75 14.66 11.07 11.03
N ASP A 76 13.87 10.97 9.96
CA ASP A 76 14.07 11.71 8.71
C ASP A 76 12.83 12.58 8.40
N PRO A 77 12.86 13.88 8.77
CA PRO A 77 11.77 14.80 8.47
C PRO A 77 11.47 14.93 6.98
N SER A 78 12.48 14.79 6.11
CA SER A 78 12.30 14.88 4.66
C SER A 78 11.49 13.69 4.13
N LEU A 79 11.79 12.49 4.63
CA LEU A 79 11.03 11.27 4.34
C LEU A 79 9.59 11.42 4.83
N LYS A 80 9.39 11.94 6.04
CA LYS A 80 8.06 12.18 6.61
C LYS A 80 7.22 13.12 5.73
N VAL A 81 7.80 14.23 5.26
CA VAL A 81 7.12 15.18 4.38
C VAL A 81 6.79 14.55 3.02
N ARG A 82 7.72 13.80 2.43
CA ARG A 82 7.48 13.10 1.15
C ARG A 82 6.38 12.05 1.28
N LEU A 83 6.38 11.27 2.37
CA LEU A 83 5.36 10.24 2.59
C LEU A 83 3.97 10.80 2.83
N LYS A 84 3.81 12.02 3.38
CA LYS A 84 2.48 12.65 3.51
C LYS A 84 1.71 12.76 2.20
N LYS A 85 2.42 12.80 1.06
CA LYS A 85 1.80 12.89 -0.29
C LYS A 85 1.35 11.55 -0.85
N HIS A 86 1.73 10.44 -0.22
CA HIS A 86 1.44 9.10 -0.72
C HIS A 86 0.74 8.26 0.35
N LYS A 87 -0.09 7.32 -0.08
CA LYS A 87 -0.69 6.34 0.83
C LYS A 87 0.30 5.20 1.05
N LEU A 88 0.46 4.78 2.30
CA LEU A 88 1.25 3.62 2.67
C LEU A 88 0.31 2.57 3.27
N VAL A 89 0.28 1.39 2.64
CA VAL A 89 -0.65 0.32 2.98
C VAL A 89 0.12 -0.94 3.36
N LYS A 90 -0.35 -1.63 4.40
CA LYS A 90 0.21 -2.92 4.83
C LYS A 90 -0.40 -4.07 4.04
N TYR A 91 0.37 -5.15 3.86
CA TYR A 91 -0.13 -6.39 3.23
C TYR A 91 -1.40 -6.94 3.90
N ARG A 92 -1.58 -6.70 5.20
CA ARG A 92 -2.76 -7.14 5.96
C ARG A 92 -4.03 -6.48 5.44
N LEU A 93 -4.00 -5.21 5.06
CA LEU A 93 -5.17 -4.51 4.51
C LEU A 93 -5.62 -5.16 3.20
N LEU A 94 -4.68 -5.48 2.30
CA LEU A 94 -5.02 -6.14 1.03
C LEU A 94 -5.68 -7.51 1.25
N ARG A 95 -5.29 -8.23 2.30
CA ARG A 95 -5.93 -9.48 2.67
C ARG A 95 -7.34 -9.24 3.21
N SER A 96 -7.52 -8.29 4.14
CA SER A 96 -8.83 -7.99 4.71
C SER A 96 -9.81 -7.46 3.67
N LEU A 97 -9.35 -6.67 2.69
CA LEU A 97 -10.18 -6.16 1.60
C LEU A 97 -10.79 -7.28 0.74
N LEU A 98 -10.12 -8.43 0.61
CA LEU A 98 -10.71 -9.57 -0.10
C LEU A 98 -11.82 -10.26 0.69
N GLU A 99 -11.76 -10.21 2.02
CA GLU A 99 -12.78 -10.79 2.91
C GLU A 99 -14.02 -9.90 3.03
N VAL A 100 -13.94 -8.60 2.68
CA VAL A 100 -15.10 -7.71 2.65
C VAL A 100 -16.08 -8.19 1.57
N PRO A 101 -17.35 -8.55 1.89
CA PRO A 101 -18.28 -9.11 0.90
C PRO A 101 -18.65 -8.12 -0.21
N ILE A 102 -18.94 -6.87 0.15
CA ILE A 102 -19.29 -5.80 -0.76
C ILE A 102 -18.17 -4.76 -0.71
N LEU A 103 -17.28 -4.80 -1.70
CA LEU A 103 -16.21 -3.83 -1.85
C LEU A 103 -16.52 -2.90 -3.03
N THR A 104 -16.65 -1.62 -2.75
CA THR A 104 -16.86 -0.56 -3.74
C THR A 104 -15.60 0.28 -3.91
N ARG A 105 -15.53 1.08 -4.97
CA ARG A 105 -14.39 1.99 -5.21
C ARG A 105 -14.24 3.02 -4.08
N GLU A 106 -15.37 3.53 -3.57
CA GLU A 106 -15.40 4.44 -2.42
C GLU A 106 -14.90 3.79 -1.14
N THR A 107 -15.48 2.65 -0.76
CA THR A 107 -15.07 1.93 0.46
C THR A 107 -13.62 1.46 0.39
N PHE A 108 -13.09 1.16 -0.81
CA PHE A 108 -11.66 0.91 -0.99
C PHE A 108 -10.79 2.13 -0.62
N GLU A 109 -11.13 3.33 -1.11
CA GLU A 109 -10.36 4.54 -0.78
C GLU A 109 -10.44 4.89 0.71
N GLU A 110 -11.60 4.71 1.35
CA GLU A 110 -11.77 4.89 2.79
C GLU A 110 -10.88 3.94 3.61
N GLN A 111 -10.85 2.66 3.24
CA GLN A 111 -10.02 1.65 3.90
C GLN A 111 -8.51 1.92 3.69
N VAL A 112 -8.12 2.35 2.49
CA VAL A 112 -6.73 2.77 2.21
C VAL A 112 -6.34 4.03 2.98
N ALA A 113 -7.27 4.98 3.14
CA ALA A 113 -7.02 6.21 3.86
C ALA A 113 -6.92 6.01 5.39
N SER A 114 -7.60 4.98 5.92
CA SER A 114 -7.67 4.68 7.34
C SER A 114 -6.61 3.69 7.84
N ASP A 115 -5.81 3.06 6.97
CA ASP A 115 -4.77 2.13 7.41
C ASP A 115 -3.70 2.86 8.23
N PRO A 116 -3.59 2.60 9.54
CA PRO A 116 -2.57 3.24 10.35
C PRO A 116 -1.21 2.73 9.88
N VAL A 117 -0.36 3.63 9.44
CA VAL A 117 1.05 3.32 9.14
C VAL A 117 1.75 2.85 10.41
N GLU A 118 1.43 3.48 11.54
CA GLU A 118 1.92 3.14 12.87
C GLU A 118 1.52 1.72 13.26
N GLU A 119 2.36 1.04 14.04
CA GLU A 119 1.90 -0.17 14.70
C GLU A 119 0.69 0.18 15.55
N SER A 120 -0.40 -0.58 15.39
CA SER A 120 -1.39 -0.69 16.46
C SER A 120 -0.58 -0.94 17.72
N LYS A 121 -0.70 -0.10 18.77
CA LYS A 121 -0.05 -0.32 20.07
C LYS A 121 -0.59 -1.60 20.68
N GLY A 122 -0.17 -2.73 20.14
CA GLY A 122 -0.55 -4.08 20.48
C GLY A 122 0.65 -4.73 21.12
N GLN A 123 0.74 -4.51 22.43
CA GLN A 123 1.51 -5.29 23.39
C GLN A 123 3.01 -5.45 23.09
N LEU A 124 3.83 -4.69 23.82
CA LEU A 124 5.23 -5.02 24.05
C LEU A 124 5.29 -6.49 24.49
N MET A 125 5.89 -7.36 23.67
CA MET A 125 6.39 -8.63 24.20
C MET A 125 7.55 -8.29 25.14
N MET A 126 7.32 -8.47 26.43
CA MET A 126 8.40 -8.60 27.39
C MET A 126 9.09 -9.93 27.11
N PHE A 127 10.37 -9.88 26.75
CA PHE A 127 11.27 -11.03 26.79
C PHE A 127 12.12 -10.91 28.05
#